data_AF-A0A2V5SF61-F1
#
_entry.id   AF-A0A2V5SF61-F1
#
_cell.length_a   1.000
_cell.length_b   1.000
_cell.length_c   1.000
_cell.angle_alpha   90.00
_cell.angle_beta   90.00
_cell.angle_gamma   90.00
#
_symmetry.space_group_name_H-M   'P 1'
#
loop_
_entity.id
_entity.type
_entity.pdbx_description
1 polymer ?
#
loop_
_entity_poly.entity_id
_entity_poly.type
_entity_poly.pdbx_seq_one_letter_code
_entity_poly.pdbx_strand_id
1 'polypeptide(L)'
;MVATVPIYIALLSWITGAAPRPRPLVFAGLAGGFLGVGILMAPSLHFRVGETRHPGIGMLILLVSSFLWSVGSLYSRNAKNADSPFVAASQQMICGGMLLVITGFVSNERFQPHALTALSVWAWIYLVLIGAIIGFTAYIFLLRHCDPAKVSTYAYVNPIVAVILGAFFAGEKLSGRSLLATALIIGSVAIVITAQQFTAKSAPPISAALAEAD
;
A
#
# COMPACT_ATOMS: atom_id res chain seq x y z
N MET A 1 -0.83 -1.88 -10.59
CA MET A 1 -1.90 -0.92 -10.20
C MET A 1 -1.87 -0.54 -8.72
N VAL A 2 -1.22 -1.29 -7.82
CA VAL A 2 -1.07 -0.89 -6.40
C VAL A 2 -0.42 0.50 -6.24
N ALA A 3 0.41 0.94 -7.19
CA ALA A 3 0.96 2.29 -7.25
C ALA A 3 -0.10 3.42 -7.40
N THR A 4 -1.35 3.11 -7.75
CA THR A 4 -2.44 4.12 -7.76
C THR A 4 -3.09 4.30 -6.39
N VAL A 5 -2.86 3.37 -5.44
CA VAL A 5 -3.41 3.42 -4.08
C VAL A 5 -3.10 4.76 -3.39
N PRO A 6 -1.86 5.29 -3.43
CA PRO A 6 -1.57 6.57 -2.78
C PRO A 6 -2.35 7.74 -3.38
N ILE A 7 -2.58 7.72 -4.69
CA ILE A 7 -3.36 8.74 -5.40
C ILE A 7 -4.84 8.65 -4.98
N TYR A 8 -5.42 7.45 -4.96
CA TYR A 8 -6.79 7.24 -4.49
C TYR A 8 -6.95 7.62 -3.02
N ILE A 9 -6.03 7.22 -2.14
CA ILE A 9 -6.08 7.58 -0.72
C ILE A 9 -5.99 9.10 -0.54
N ALA A 10 -5.11 9.80 -1.26
CA ALA A 10 -5.01 11.25 -1.18
C ALA A 10 -6.30 11.96 -1.66
N LEU A 11 -6.87 11.52 -2.79
CA LEU A 11 -8.11 12.08 -3.34
C LEU A 11 -9.32 11.80 -2.43
N LEU A 12 -9.50 10.54 -2.02
CA LEU A 12 -10.61 10.15 -1.17
C LEU A 12 -10.51 10.80 0.21
N SER A 13 -9.31 10.91 0.79
CA SER A 13 -9.12 11.59 2.08
C SER A 13 -9.51 13.07 2.01
N TRP A 14 -9.21 13.72 0.88
CA TRP A 14 -9.62 15.11 0.64
C TRP A 14 -11.15 15.24 0.46
N ILE A 15 -11.76 14.39 -0.36
CA ILE A 15 -13.21 14.43 -0.66
C ILE A 15 -14.04 14.11 0.59
N THR A 16 -13.59 13.16 1.40
CA THR A 16 -14.28 12.73 2.63
C THR A 16 -14.02 13.66 3.82
N GLY A 17 -13.20 14.71 3.67
CA GLY A 17 -12.81 15.62 4.75
C GLY A 17 -11.88 14.98 5.80
N ALA A 18 -11.40 13.76 5.57
CA ALA A 18 -10.50 13.05 6.48
C ALA A 18 -9.08 13.62 6.51
N ALA A 19 -8.71 14.45 5.52
CA ALA A 19 -7.46 15.21 5.48
C ALA A 19 -7.65 16.57 4.77
N PRO A 20 -6.83 17.59 5.09
CA PRO A 20 -6.81 18.86 4.38
C PRO A 20 -6.49 18.69 2.88
N ARG A 21 -6.81 19.71 2.08
CA ARG A 21 -6.51 19.70 0.63
C ARG A 21 -5.02 19.39 0.39
N PRO A 22 -4.68 18.35 -0.39
CA PRO A 22 -3.29 18.00 -0.64
C PRO A 22 -2.61 19.13 -1.40
N ARG A 23 -1.39 19.48 -0.96
CA ARG A 23 -0.58 20.48 -1.68
C ARG A 23 -0.24 19.96 -3.08
N PRO A 24 -0.10 20.85 -4.09
CA PRO A 24 0.34 20.45 -5.43
C PRO A 24 1.65 19.65 -5.42
N LEU A 25 2.53 19.94 -4.46
CA LEU A 25 3.78 19.21 -4.25
C LEU A 25 3.57 17.74 -3.83
N VAL A 26 2.51 17.45 -3.06
CA VAL A 26 2.14 16.07 -2.72
C VAL A 26 1.68 15.34 -3.97
N PHE A 27 0.84 15.96 -4.80
CA PHE A 27 0.43 15.36 -6.08
C PHE A 27 1.61 15.12 -7.03
N ALA A 28 2.55 16.06 -7.12
CA ALA A 28 3.77 15.89 -7.91
C ALA A 28 4.61 14.71 -7.40
N GLY A 29 4.77 14.57 -6.08
CA GLY A 29 5.45 13.43 -5.47
C GLY A 29 4.72 12.10 -5.75
N LEU A 30 3.39 12.06 -5.61
CA LEU A 30 2.62 10.84 -5.92
C LEU A 30 2.71 10.45 -7.41
N ALA A 31 2.63 11.44 -8.32
CA ALA A 31 2.81 11.21 -9.75
C ALA A 31 4.22 10.71 -10.07
N GLY A 32 5.25 11.31 -9.47
CA GLY A 32 6.64 10.87 -9.59
C GLY A 32 6.85 9.44 -9.10
N GLY A 33 6.27 9.09 -7.94
CA GLY A 33 6.32 7.73 -7.38
C GLY A 33 5.62 6.71 -8.27
N PHE A 34 4.45 7.06 -8.81
CA PHE A 34 3.72 6.23 -9.77
C PHE A 34 4.54 5.99 -11.05
N LEU A 35 5.13 7.03 -11.62
CA LEU A 35 6.01 6.92 -12.79
C LEU A 35 7.24 6.07 -12.49
N GLY A 36 7.86 6.26 -11.32
CA GLY A 36 9.00 5.46 -10.88
C GLY A 36 8.68 3.97 -10.75
N VAL A 37 7.53 3.62 -10.16
CA VAL A 37 7.08 2.21 -10.14
C VAL A 37 6.80 1.68 -11.54
N GLY A 38 6.21 2.50 -12.42
CA GLY A 38 6.01 2.15 -13.83
C GLY A 38 7.33 1.85 -14.56
N ILE A 39 8.34 2.69 -14.37
CA ILE A 39 9.68 2.49 -14.93
C ILE A 39 10.31 1.23 -14.33
N LEU A 40 10.16 0.97 -13.04
CA LEU A 40 10.73 -0.23 -12.42
C LEU A 40 10.09 -1.51 -12.98
N MET A 41 8.77 -1.50 -13.16
CA MET A 41 7.99 -2.68 -13.56
C MET A 41 7.90 -2.88 -15.08
N ALA A 42 8.26 -1.90 -15.90
CA ALA A 42 8.10 -2.06 -17.34
C ALA A 42 8.94 -3.17 -18.04
N PRO A 43 10.05 -3.75 -17.52
CA PRO A 43 10.60 -4.97 -18.10
C PRO A 43 9.75 -6.20 -17.76
N SER A 44 9.05 -6.18 -16.62
CA SER A 44 8.08 -7.21 -16.23
C SER A 44 6.77 -7.10 -17.03
N LEU A 45 6.53 -5.96 -17.68
CA LEU A 45 5.37 -5.70 -18.55
C LEU A 45 5.57 -6.18 -19.99
N HIS A 46 6.53 -7.08 -20.26
CA HIS A 46 6.57 -7.81 -21.52
C HIS A 46 5.33 -8.73 -21.58
N PHE A 47 4.19 -8.16 -21.97
CA PHE A 47 3.00 -8.89 -22.35
C PHE A 47 3.44 -9.87 -23.44
N ARG A 48 3.47 -11.16 -23.11
CA ARG A 48 3.54 -12.21 -24.14
C ARG A 48 2.28 -12.04 -24.98
N VAL A 49 2.41 -11.35 -26.11
CA VAL A 49 1.36 -11.17 -27.11
C VAL A 49 0.96 -12.57 -27.56
N GLY A 50 -0.09 -13.13 -26.96
CA GLY A 50 -0.55 -14.50 -27.21
C GLY A 50 -1.17 -15.26 -26.03
N GLU A 51 -0.83 -14.95 -24.76
CA GLU A 51 -1.26 -15.80 -23.62
C GLU A 51 -2.46 -15.27 -22.80
N THR A 52 -2.78 -13.98 -22.86
CA THR A 52 -3.90 -13.42 -22.08
C THR A 52 -5.09 -13.07 -22.97
N ARG A 53 -6.20 -13.82 -22.84
CA ARG A 53 -7.43 -13.62 -23.65
C ARG A 53 -8.00 -12.20 -23.55
N HIS A 54 -7.83 -11.47 -22.43
CA HIS A 54 -8.36 -10.10 -22.25
C HIS A 54 -7.51 -9.24 -21.28
N PRO A 55 -6.42 -8.58 -21.74
CA PRO A 55 -5.56 -7.78 -20.88
C PRO A 55 -6.28 -6.57 -20.22
N GLY A 56 -7.29 -6.01 -20.89
CA GLY A 56 -8.08 -4.89 -20.35
C GLY A 56 -8.91 -5.25 -19.11
N ILE A 57 -9.44 -6.47 -19.06
CA ILE A 57 -10.24 -6.95 -17.90
C ILE A 57 -9.35 -7.09 -16.67
N GLY A 58 -8.16 -7.66 -16.82
CA GLY A 58 -7.19 -7.77 -15.71
C GLY A 58 -6.76 -6.40 -15.17
N MET A 59 -6.54 -5.42 -16.06
CA MET A 59 -6.26 -4.04 -15.66
C MET A 59 -7.42 -3.41 -14.88
N LEU A 60 -8.65 -3.57 -15.38
CA LEU A 60 -9.85 -3.04 -14.74
C LEU A 60 -10.05 -3.65 -13.34
N ILE A 61 -9.89 -4.98 -13.21
CA ILE A 61 -9.97 -5.68 -11.93
C ILE A 61 -8.94 -5.09 -10.96
N LEU A 62 -7.68 -4.96 -11.37
CA LEU A 62 -6.63 -4.42 -10.50
C LEU A 62 -6.86 -2.95 -10.09
N LEU A 63 -7.43 -2.12 -10.98
CA LEU A 63 -7.82 -0.74 -10.67
C LEU A 63 -8.94 -0.69 -9.65
N VAL A 64 -10.02 -1.47 -9.87
CA VAL A 64 -11.15 -1.57 -8.94
C VAL A 64 -10.70 -2.12 -7.60
N SER A 65 -9.85 -3.16 -7.57
CA SER A 65 -9.27 -3.68 -6.34
C SER A 65 -8.44 -2.63 -5.59
N SER A 66 -7.64 -1.82 -6.30
CA SER A 66 -6.84 -0.74 -5.68
C SER A 66 -7.74 0.37 -5.13
N PHE A 67 -8.85 0.66 -5.81
CA PHE A 67 -9.86 1.61 -5.34
C PHE A 67 -10.58 1.09 -4.09
N LEU A 68 -11.09 -0.14 -4.11
CA LEU A 68 -11.73 -0.80 -2.96
C LEU A 68 -10.79 -0.88 -1.76
N TRP A 69 -9.51 -1.18 -1.99
CA TRP A 69 -8.49 -1.15 -0.95
C TRP A 69 -8.34 0.23 -0.31
N SER A 70 -8.36 1.28 -1.12
CA SER A 70 -8.23 2.67 -0.66
C SER A 70 -9.44 3.09 0.17
N VAL A 71 -10.65 2.73 -0.28
CA VAL A 71 -11.91 2.96 0.46
C VAL A 71 -11.90 2.19 1.78
N GLY A 72 -11.58 0.90 1.75
CA GLY A 72 -11.51 0.05 2.94
C GLY A 72 -10.48 0.56 3.96
N SER A 73 -9.33 1.04 3.49
CA SER A 73 -8.31 1.65 4.36
C SER A 73 -8.87 2.88 5.08
N LEU A 74 -9.51 3.81 4.36
CA LEU A 74 -10.11 5.01 4.97
C LEU A 74 -11.29 4.67 5.89
N TYR A 75 -12.07 3.64 5.56
CA TYR A 75 -13.11 3.14 6.43
C TYR A 75 -12.53 2.59 7.75
N SER A 76 -11.49 1.75 7.69
CA SER A 76 -10.81 1.18 8.87
C SER A 76 -10.19 2.23 9.78
N ARG A 77 -9.84 3.41 9.24
CA ARG A 77 -9.41 4.57 10.02
C ARG A 77 -10.53 5.15 10.88
N ASN A 78 -11.73 5.28 10.32
CA ASN A 78 -12.88 5.93 10.94
C ASN A 78 -13.84 4.95 11.65
N ALA A 79 -13.59 3.65 11.56
CA ALA A 79 -14.40 2.62 12.18
C ALA A 79 -14.37 2.75 13.71
N LYS A 80 -15.42 3.38 14.25
CA LYS A 80 -15.62 3.64 15.69
C LYS A 80 -15.74 2.36 16.54
N ASN A 81 -15.98 1.21 15.91
CA ASN A 81 -16.33 -0.05 16.59
C ASN A 81 -15.14 -0.97 16.90
N ALA A 82 -13.91 -0.53 16.65
CA ALA A 82 -12.71 -1.31 16.97
C ALA A 82 -11.77 -0.45 17.81
N ASP A 83 -11.95 -0.50 19.13
CA ASP A 83 -11.16 0.23 20.13
C ASP A 83 -9.65 -0.05 19.99
N SER A 84 -9.28 -1.22 19.45
CA SER A 84 -7.90 -1.60 19.17
C SER A 84 -7.62 -1.81 17.67
N PRO A 85 -6.49 -1.30 17.14
CA PRO A 85 -6.00 -1.61 15.79
C PRO A 85 -5.90 -3.11 15.51
N PHE A 86 -5.62 -3.91 16.53
CA PHE A 86 -5.54 -5.37 16.43
C PHE A 86 -6.91 -6.01 16.11
N VAL A 87 -7.99 -5.49 16.69
CA VAL A 87 -9.36 -5.99 16.44
C VAL A 87 -9.76 -5.69 15.00
N ALA A 88 -9.46 -4.48 14.51
CA ALA A 88 -9.71 -4.11 13.12
C ALA A 88 -8.92 -4.99 12.14
N ALA A 89 -7.63 -5.24 12.41
CA ALA A 89 -6.81 -6.16 11.61
C ALA A 89 -7.39 -7.59 11.63
N SER A 90 -7.81 -8.08 12.80
CA SER A 90 -8.37 -9.42 12.96
C SER A 90 -9.67 -9.61 12.17
N GLN A 91 -10.60 -8.65 12.23
CA GLN A 91 -11.84 -8.67 11.46
C GLN A 91 -11.55 -8.69 9.95
N GLN A 92 -10.61 -7.87 9.49
CA GLN A 92 -10.19 -7.85 8.09
C GLN A 92 -9.59 -9.20 7.66
N MET A 93 -8.75 -9.82 8.49
CA MET A 93 -8.14 -11.12 8.19
C MET A 93 -9.18 -12.25 8.16
N ILE A 94 -10.15 -12.27 9.06
CA ILE A 94 -11.23 -13.27 9.07
C ILE A 94 -12.10 -13.14 7.82
N CYS A 95 -12.58 -11.93 7.51
CA CYS A 95 -13.40 -11.70 6.32
C CYS A 95 -12.63 -12.02 5.04
N GLY A 96 -11.38 -11.57 4.93
CA GLY A 96 -10.52 -11.86 3.78
C GLY A 96 -10.24 -13.36 3.62
N GLY A 97 -9.92 -14.05 4.73
CA GLY A 97 -9.71 -15.49 4.74
C GLY A 97 -10.95 -16.27 4.32
N MET A 98 -12.13 -15.89 4.80
CA MET A 98 -13.39 -16.52 4.41
C MET A 98 -13.68 -16.34 2.92
N LEU A 99 -13.46 -15.15 2.37
CA LEU A 99 -13.60 -14.89 0.93
C LEU A 99 -12.61 -15.71 0.09
N LEU A 100 -11.36 -15.86 0.55
CA LEU A 100 -10.37 -16.70 -0.13
C LEU A 100 -10.78 -18.18 -0.13
N VAL A 101 -11.31 -18.68 0.99
CA VAL A 101 -11.84 -20.05 1.09
C VAL A 101 -13.00 -20.26 0.12
N ILE A 102 -13.98 -19.34 0.09
CA ILE A 102 -15.11 -19.40 -0.84
C ILE A 102 -14.61 -19.38 -2.30
N THR A 103 -13.63 -18.53 -2.61
CA THR A 103 -13.05 -18.43 -3.94
C THR A 103 -12.38 -19.75 -4.33
N GLY A 104 -11.61 -20.37 -3.43
CA GLY A 104 -10.99 -21.67 -3.68
C GLY A 104 -12.03 -22.77 -3.99
N PHE A 105 -13.15 -22.79 -3.27
CA PHE A 105 -14.26 -23.71 -3.56
C PHE A 105 -14.90 -23.45 -4.94
N VAL A 106 -15.20 -22.19 -5.27
CA VAL A 106 -15.80 -21.81 -6.56
C VAL A 106 -14.86 -22.11 -7.73
N SER A 107 -13.55 -21.92 -7.52
CA SER A 107 -12.50 -22.20 -8.51
C SER A 107 -12.17 -23.69 -8.64
N ASN A 108 -12.82 -24.58 -7.88
CA ASN A 108 -12.54 -26.02 -7.82
C ASN A 108 -11.07 -26.35 -7.49
N GLU A 109 -10.42 -25.52 -6.68
CA GLU A 109 -9.07 -25.80 -6.23
C GLU A 109 -9.08 -27.02 -5.29
N ARG A 110 -8.21 -27.98 -5.58
CA ARG A 110 -8.06 -29.18 -4.74
C ARG A 110 -6.92 -28.96 -3.76
N PHE A 111 -7.20 -29.07 -2.47
CA PHE A 111 -6.14 -29.11 -1.46
C PHE A 111 -5.31 -30.38 -1.68
N GLN A 112 -4.03 -30.20 -2.02
CA GLN A 112 -3.08 -31.29 -2.25
C GLN A 112 -2.03 -31.27 -1.14
N PRO A 113 -2.22 -32.02 -0.04
CA PRO A 113 -1.30 -32.02 1.09
C PRO A 113 0.12 -32.43 0.69
N HIS A 114 0.25 -33.29 -0.33
CA HIS A 114 1.52 -33.78 -0.84
C HIS A 114 2.36 -32.73 -1.57
N ALA A 115 1.76 -31.60 -1.98
CA ALA A 115 2.48 -30.48 -2.58
C ALA A 115 3.09 -29.53 -1.52
N LEU A 116 2.78 -29.73 -0.23
CA LEU A 116 3.28 -28.90 0.85
C LEU A 116 4.72 -29.29 1.20
N THR A 117 5.66 -28.40 0.87
CA THR A 117 7.05 -28.53 1.31
C THR A 117 7.26 -27.88 2.68
N ALA A 118 8.27 -28.31 3.43
CA ALA A 118 8.63 -27.66 4.70
C ALA A 118 8.94 -26.16 4.51
N LEU A 119 9.55 -25.79 3.37
CA LEU A 119 9.80 -24.40 3.01
C LEU A 119 8.49 -23.61 2.86
N SER A 120 7.49 -24.18 2.18
CA SER A 120 6.17 -23.55 2.01
C SER A 120 5.49 -23.30 3.35
N VAL A 121 5.58 -24.24 4.29
CA VAL A 121 5.01 -24.10 5.64
C VAL A 121 5.73 -22.99 6.42
N TRP A 122 7.06 -22.96 6.43
CA TRP A 122 7.83 -21.91 7.11
C TRP A 122 7.60 -20.53 6.49
N ALA A 123 7.52 -20.43 5.16
CA ALA A 123 7.20 -19.19 4.46
C ALA A 123 5.78 -18.72 4.82
N TRP A 124 4.81 -19.63 4.91
CA TRP A 124 3.46 -19.31 5.34
C TRP A 124 3.41 -18.82 6.79
N ILE A 125 4.09 -19.48 7.73
CA ILE A 125 4.19 -19.03 9.14
C ILE A 125 4.79 -17.63 9.21
N TYR A 126 5.87 -17.38 8.46
CA TYR A 126 6.50 -16.06 8.39
C TYR A 126 5.53 -14.99 7.87
N LEU A 127 4.79 -15.27 6.80
CA LEU A 127 3.82 -14.34 6.24
C LEU A 127 2.65 -14.09 7.20
N VAL A 128 2.19 -15.10 7.96
CA VAL A 128 1.14 -14.93 8.96
C VAL A 128 1.61 -14.05 10.12
N LEU A 129 2.78 -14.35 10.70
CA LEU A 129 3.26 -13.62 11.88
C LEU A 129 3.75 -12.22 11.53
N ILE A 130 4.68 -12.13 10.57
CA ILE A 130 5.35 -10.87 10.23
C ILE A 130 4.51 -10.06 9.25
N GLY A 131 4.07 -10.69 8.17
CA GLY A 131 3.32 -10.01 7.10
C GLY A 131 1.92 -9.59 7.52
N ALA A 132 1.16 -10.50 8.12
CA ALA A 132 -0.23 -10.27 8.46
C ALA A 132 -0.40 -9.63 9.85
N ILE A 133 -0.02 -10.33 10.92
CA ILE A 133 -0.29 -9.86 12.29
C ILE A 133 0.45 -8.57 12.58
N ILE A 134 1.78 -8.56 12.47
CA ILE A 134 2.59 -7.37 12.76
C ILE A 134 2.36 -6.30 11.70
N GLY A 135 2.46 -6.66 10.42
CA GLY A 135 2.34 -5.73 9.30
C GLY A 135 1.00 -4.99 9.25
N PHE A 136 -0.14 -5.70 9.30
CA PHE A 136 -1.44 -5.02 9.25
C PHE A 136 -1.77 -4.25 10.52
N THR A 137 -1.37 -4.75 11.69
CA THR A 137 -1.58 -4.01 12.94
C THR A 137 -0.80 -2.69 12.90
N ALA A 138 0.46 -2.71 12.45
CA ALA A 138 1.27 -1.50 12.27
C ALA A 138 0.68 -0.57 11.20
N TYR A 139 0.18 -1.12 10.09
CA TYR A 139 -0.49 -0.33 9.04
C TYR A 139 -1.72 0.40 9.58
N ILE A 140 -2.63 -0.29 10.28
CA ILE A 140 -3.84 0.33 10.85
C ILE A 140 -3.47 1.34 11.94
N PHE A 141 -2.48 1.02 12.79
CA PHE A 141 -1.97 1.96 13.78
C PHE A 141 -1.47 3.25 13.12
N LEU A 142 -0.61 3.15 12.10
CA LEU A 142 -0.12 4.31 11.36
C LEU A 142 -1.25 5.06 10.66
N LEU A 143 -2.23 4.36 10.09
CA LEU A 143 -3.35 4.98 9.40
C LEU A 143 -4.25 5.80 10.33
N ARG A 144 -4.35 5.40 11.61
CA ARG A 144 -5.07 6.15 12.65
C ARG A 144 -4.28 7.35 13.18
N HIS A 145 -2.95 7.28 13.23
CA HIS A 145 -2.10 8.30 13.86
C HIS A 145 -1.36 9.22 12.90
N CYS A 146 -1.27 8.88 11.62
CA CYS A 146 -0.55 9.63 10.60
C CYS A 146 -1.47 10.01 9.43
N ASP A 147 -0.99 10.94 8.61
CA ASP A 147 -1.67 11.31 7.37
C ASP A 147 -1.79 10.07 6.42
N PRO A 148 -2.99 9.72 5.94
CA PRO A 148 -3.20 8.54 5.10
C PRO A 148 -2.37 8.53 3.82
N ALA A 149 -2.15 9.70 3.19
CA ALA A 149 -1.34 9.78 1.99
C ALA A 149 0.13 9.45 2.31
N LYS A 150 0.64 9.85 3.50
CA LYS A 150 1.97 9.43 3.96
C LYS A 150 2.04 7.93 4.12
N VAL A 151 1.10 7.36 4.87
CA VAL A 151 1.10 5.93 5.16
C VAL A 151 1.09 5.16 3.85
N SER A 152 0.20 5.53 2.92
CA SER A 152 0.05 4.88 1.62
C SER A 152 1.31 4.86 0.75
N THR A 153 2.28 5.76 0.96
CA THR A 153 3.56 5.73 0.22
C THR A 153 4.34 4.43 0.38
N TYR A 154 4.02 3.60 1.38
CA TYR A 154 4.54 2.23 1.52
C TYR A 154 4.38 1.43 0.21
N ALA A 155 3.29 1.66 -0.54
CA ALA A 155 3.03 1.00 -1.82
C ALA A 155 4.11 1.28 -2.88
N TYR A 156 4.80 2.43 -2.79
CA TYR A 156 5.94 2.76 -3.65
C TYR A 156 7.24 2.16 -3.15
N VAL A 157 7.39 2.04 -1.83
CA VAL A 157 8.60 1.49 -1.20
C VAL A 157 8.69 -0.03 -1.38
N ASN A 158 7.55 -0.74 -1.39
CA ASN A 158 7.51 -2.20 -1.50
C ASN A 158 8.31 -2.78 -2.68
N PRO A 159 8.14 -2.29 -3.94
CA PRO A 159 8.97 -2.74 -5.06
C PRO A 159 10.47 -2.52 -4.88
N ILE A 160 10.90 -1.46 -4.20
CA ILE A 160 12.32 -1.20 -3.93
C ILE A 160 12.88 -2.27 -3.00
N VAL A 161 12.15 -2.54 -1.90
CA VAL A 161 12.54 -3.59 -0.94
C VAL A 161 12.63 -4.94 -1.64
N ALA A 162 11.66 -5.26 -2.52
CA ALA A 162 11.68 -6.49 -3.31
C ALA A 162 12.94 -6.59 -4.19
N VAL A 163 13.31 -5.52 -4.91
CA VAL A 163 14.51 -5.49 -5.77
C VAL A 163 15.80 -5.62 -4.96
N ILE A 164 15.89 -4.98 -3.80
CA ILE A 164 17.05 -5.09 -2.91
C ILE A 164 17.18 -6.53 -2.41
N LEU A 165 16.08 -7.12 -1.92
CA LEU A 165 16.09 -8.51 -1.46
C LEU A 165 16.39 -9.48 -2.61
N GLY A 166 15.87 -9.25 -3.82
CA GLY A 166 16.20 -10.02 -5.02
C GLY A 166 17.68 -9.94 -5.39
N ALA A 167 18.28 -8.75 -5.31
CA ALA A 167 19.71 -8.59 -5.56
C ALA A 167 20.58 -9.31 -4.51
N PHE A 168 20.22 -9.23 -3.22
CA PHE A 168 21.00 -9.84 -2.13
C PHE A 168 20.81 -11.35 -2.01
N PHE A 169 19.56 -11.84 -2.07
CA PHE A 169 19.24 -13.25 -1.83
C PHE A 169 19.15 -14.08 -3.10
N ALA A 170 18.64 -13.50 -4.20
CA ALA A 170 18.50 -14.20 -5.48
C ALA A 170 19.64 -13.90 -6.47
N GLY A 171 20.58 -13.01 -6.12
CA GLY A 171 21.73 -12.65 -6.96
C GLY A 171 21.34 -11.87 -8.22
N GLU A 172 20.17 -11.23 -8.24
CA GLU A 172 19.70 -10.47 -9.39
C GLU A 172 20.59 -9.25 -9.66
N LYS A 173 21.02 -9.08 -10.92
CA LYS A 173 21.84 -7.93 -11.30
C LYS A 173 20.97 -6.67 -11.33
N LEU A 174 21.33 -5.69 -10.51
CA LEU A 174 20.71 -4.37 -10.54
C LEU A 174 21.04 -3.66 -11.84
N SER A 175 20.03 -3.42 -12.67
CA SER A 175 20.17 -2.63 -13.89
C SER A 175 20.25 -1.13 -13.56
N GLY A 176 20.89 -0.33 -14.42
CA GLY A 176 20.91 1.14 -14.28
C GLY A 176 19.50 1.75 -14.26
N ARG A 177 18.55 1.11 -14.92
CA ARG A 177 17.12 1.44 -14.87
C ARG A 177 16.50 1.18 -13.49
N SER A 178 16.83 0.06 -12.85
CA SER A 178 16.36 -0.26 -11.50
C SER A 178 16.85 0.80 -10.52
N LEU A 179 18.12 1.21 -10.62
CA LEU A 179 18.69 2.29 -9.81
C LEU A 179 17.99 3.63 -10.05
N LEU A 180 17.76 4.02 -11.31
CA LEU A 180 17.04 5.25 -11.65
C LEU A 180 15.62 5.25 -11.09
N ALA A 181 14.90 4.14 -11.26
CA ALA A 181 13.55 4.00 -10.75
C ALA A 181 13.50 4.06 -9.22
N THR A 182 14.42 3.37 -8.54
CA THR A 182 14.56 3.43 -7.08
C THR A 182 14.84 4.86 -6.61
N ALA A 183 15.76 5.59 -7.25
CA ALA A 183 16.05 6.97 -6.91
C ALA A 183 14.83 7.89 -7.10
N LEU A 184 14.10 7.72 -8.20
CA LEU A 184 12.89 8.50 -8.49
C LEU A 184 11.79 8.24 -7.45
N ILE A 185 11.58 6.97 -7.08
CA ILE A 185 10.60 6.59 -6.06
C ILE A 185 10.99 7.17 -4.69
N ILE A 186 12.25 7.00 -4.26
CA ILE A 186 12.71 7.52 -2.96
C ILE A 186 12.58 9.03 -2.90
N GLY A 187 13.01 9.75 -3.95
CA GLY A 187 12.85 11.21 -4.04
C GLY A 187 11.39 11.63 -3.98
N SER A 188 10.51 10.90 -4.66
CA SER A 188 9.06 11.14 -4.63
C SER A 188 8.45 10.95 -3.25
N VAL A 189 8.81 9.86 -2.55
CA VAL A 189 8.36 9.58 -1.17
C VAL A 189 8.89 10.65 -0.20
N ALA A 190 10.16 11.05 -0.34
CA ALA A 190 10.76 12.12 0.47
C ALA A 190 10.00 13.44 0.29
N ILE A 191 9.68 13.82 -0.96
CA ILE A 191 8.88 15.01 -1.26
C ILE A 191 7.52 14.94 -0.56
N VAL A 192 6.81 13.81 -0.64
CA VAL A 192 5.50 13.65 0.02
C VAL A 192 5.62 13.81 1.53
N ILE A 193 6.59 13.15 2.16
CA ILE A 193 6.82 13.21 3.61
C ILE A 193 7.13 14.65 4.04
N THR A 194 8.06 15.31 3.36
CA THR A 194 8.52 16.67 3.68
C THR A 194 7.43 17.71 3.43
N ALA A 195 6.69 17.62 2.32
CA ALA A 195 5.60 18.54 1.99
C ALA A 195 4.49 18.54 3.07
N GLN A 196 4.24 17.39 3.70
CA GLN A 196 3.25 17.23 4.76
C GLN A 196 3.74 17.69 6.14
N GLN A 197 5.04 17.55 6.44
CA GLN A 197 5.62 18.10 7.68
C GLN A 197 5.46 19.62 7.74
N PHE A 198 5.59 20.31 6.61
CA PHE A 198 5.35 21.76 6.54
C PHE A 198 3.88 22.16 6.77
N THR A 199 2.91 21.27 6.50
CA THR A 199 1.49 21.53 6.78
C THR A 199 1.19 21.41 8.27
N ALA A 200 1.73 20.40 8.96
CA ALA A 200 1.52 20.19 10.40
C ALA A 200 2.05 21.35 11.26
N LYS A 201 3.13 22.02 10.80
CA LYS A 201 3.72 23.18 11.49
C LYS A 201 2.91 24.48 11.34
N SER A 202 1.88 24.49 10.48
CA SER A 202 1.04 25.67 10.22
C SER A 202 -0.23 25.72 11.09
N ALA A 203 -0.48 24.69 11.92
CA ALA A 203 -1.52 24.77 12.95
C ALA A 203 -0.99 25.64 14.11
N PRO A 204 -1.76 26.66 14.57
CA PRO A 204 -1.29 27.51 15.66
C PRO A 204 -0.99 26.64 16.89
N PRO A 205 0.12 26.89 17.61
CA PRO A 205 0.39 26.19 18.85
C PRO A 205 -0.81 26.41 19.80
N ILE A 206 -1.26 25.35 20.47
CA ILE A 206 -2.38 25.38 21.44
C ILE A 206 -2.21 26.51 22.48
N SER A 207 -0.96 26.91 22.74
CA SER A 207 -0.61 28.07 23.57
C SER A 207 -1.19 29.40 23.11
N ALA A 208 -1.46 29.60 21.81
CA ALA A 208 -2.03 30.83 21.28
C ALA A 208 -3.56 30.88 21.41
N ALA A 209 -4.24 29.72 21.36
CA ALA A 209 -5.69 29.63 21.53
C ALA A 209 -6.15 29.82 22.98
N LEU A 210 -5.25 29.59 23.95
CA LEU A 210 -5.51 29.87 25.37
C LEU A 210 -5.21 31.33 25.75
N ALA A 211 -4.32 32.01 25.01
CA ALA A 211 -3.99 33.42 25.26
C ALA A 211 -5.02 34.41 24.67
N GLU A 212 -5.90 33.97 23.75
CA GLU A 212 -7.03 34.76 23.26
C GLU A 212 -8.29 34.58 24.12
N ALA A 213 -8.26 33.70 25.13
CA ALA A 213 -9.36 33.42 26.03
C ALA A 213 -9.23 34.07 27.43
N ASP A 214 -8.10 34.76 27.69
CA ASP A 214 -7.82 35.58 28.88
C ASP A 214 -7.88 37.07 28.52
#